data_AF-A0A6C0HCK1-F1
#
_entry.id   AF-A0A6C0HCK1-F1
#
_cell.length_a   1.000
_cell.length_b   1.000
_cell.length_c   1.000
_cell.angle_alpha   90.00
_cell.angle_beta   90.00
_cell.angle_gamma   90.00
#
_symmetry.space_group_name_H-M   'P 1'
#
loop_
_entity.id
_entity.type
_entity.pdbx_description
1 polymer ?
#
loop_
_entity_poly.entity_id
_entity_poly.type
_entity_poly.pdbx_seq_one_letter_code
_entity_poly.pdbx_strand_id
1 'polypeptide(L)'
;MYQYMFGLSILKSFTPYFRKHVLTTLNSHDLLFINTFFIFSIVFLFFLYKLFFDKSNPLIETFKNYKSLSLTQVVALFVMAFLAVGSSIFVYEFDKKYNTPLINSMFMRTASTISLILVGIFLFEEKYSWKQIAGVFFTIFGVYLISQK
;
A
#
# COMPACT_ATOMS: atom_id res chain seq x y z
N MET A 1 -2.40 -17.32 10.68
CA MET A 1 -2.74 -15.88 10.53
C MET A 1 -1.64 -14.97 11.06
N TYR A 2 -1.31 -15.02 12.35
CA TYR A 2 -0.31 -14.13 12.97
C TYR A 2 1.09 -14.21 12.34
N GLN A 3 1.57 -15.39 11.96
CA GLN A 3 2.87 -15.56 11.29
C GLN A 3 2.94 -14.85 9.92
N TYR A 4 1.89 -14.96 9.10
CA TYR A 4 1.80 -14.25 7.82
C TYR A 4 1.74 -12.73 8.02
N MET A 5 0.98 -12.26 9.01
CA MET A 5 0.91 -10.85 9.36
C MET A 5 2.27 -10.31 9.80
N PHE A 6 3.01 -11.07 10.61
CA PHE A 6 4.33 -10.69 11.09
C PHE A 6 5.35 -10.60 9.94
N GLY A 7 5.43 -11.62 9.09
CA GLY A 7 6.33 -11.62 7.93
C GLY A 7 6.04 -10.47 6.96
N LEU A 8 4.76 -10.24 6.62
CA LEU A 8 4.36 -9.12 5.77
C LEU A 8 4.68 -7.76 6.40
N SER A 9 4.55 -7.64 7.72
CA SER A 9 4.85 -6.40 8.45
C SER A 9 6.34 -6.08 8.43
N ILE A 10 7.20 -7.10 8.57
CA ILE A 10 8.65 -6.93 8.45
C ILE A 10 9.01 -6.41 7.06
N LEU A 11 8.54 -7.09 6.01
CA LEU A 11 8.81 -6.69 4.61
C LEU A 11 8.38 -5.25 4.34
N LYS A 12 7.16 -4.87 4.76
CA LYS A 12 6.65 -3.50 4.61
C LYS A 12 7.39 -2.46 5.45
N SER A 13 8.10 -2.87 6.50
CA SER A 13 8.82 -1.95 7.38
C SER A 13 10.19 -1.58 6.83
N PHE A 14 10.76 -2.35 5.89
CA PHE A 14 11.98 -1.96 5.19
C PHE A 14 11.75 -0.87 4.13
N THR A 15 10.57 -0.83 3.50
CA THR A 15 10.27 0.08 2.40
C THR A 15 10.54 1.56 2.72
N PRO A 16 10.14 2.12 3.88
CA PRO A 16 10.42 3.53 4.21
C PRO A 16 11.92 3.85 4.32
N TYR A 17 12.73 2.89 4.80
CA TYR A 17 14.17 3.09 4.94
C TYR A 17 14.89 3.05 3.59
N PHE A 18 14.55 2.10 2.73
CA PHE A 18 15.08 2.07 1.36
C PHE A 18 14.65 3.30 0.57
N ARG A 19 13.40 3.72 0.71
CA ARG A 19 12.91 4.95 0.08
C ARG A 19 13.70 6.17 0.54
N LYS A 20 13.94 6.34 1.85
CA LYS A 20 14.78 7.43 2.36
C LYS A 20 16.16 7.41 1.73
N HIS A 21 16.78 6.25 1.61
CA HIS A 21 18.10 6.11 1.00
C HIS A 21 18.12 6.49 -0.49
N VAL A 22 17.06 6.19 -1.25
CA VAL A 22 17.00 6.55 -2.67
C VAL A 22 16.60 8.01 -2.89
N LEU A 23 15.72 8.56 -2.03
CA LEU A 23 15.28 9.96 -2.07
C LEU A 23 16.37 10.98 -1.72
N THR A 24 17.53 10.56 -1.20
CA THR A 24 18.69 11.47 -1.07
C THR A 24 19.26 11.85 -2.42
N THR A 25 19.05 11.02 -3.45
CA THR A 25 19.66 11.17 -4.78
C THR A 25 18.60 11.50 -5.83
N LEU A 26 17.42 10.88 -5.75
CA LEU A 26 16.35 11.03 -6.74
C LEU A 26 15.23 11.95 -6.26
N ASN A 27 14.59 12.65 -7.20
CA ASN A 27 13.32 13.33 -6.92
C ASN A 27 12.16 12.33 -6.84
N SER A 28 11.05 12.74 -6.24
CA SER A 28 9.88 11.89 -6.02
C SER A 28 9.29 11.35 -7.33
N HIS A 29 9.26 12.17 -8.39
CA HIS A 29 8.78 11.74 -9.70
C HIS A 29 9.71 10.71 -10.35
N ASP A 30 11.03 10.95 -10.30
CA ASP A 30 12.03 10.03 -10.85
C ASP A 30 12.00 8.68 -10.13
N LEU A 31 11.87 8.72 -8.80
CA LEU A 31 11.71 7.51 -7.99
C LEU A 31 10.46 6.74 -8.37
N LEU A 32 9.32 7.41 -8.59
CA LEU A 32 8.09 6.75 -9.01
C LEU A 32 8.29 6.01 -10.34
N PHE A 33 8.88 6.66 -11.34
CA PHE A 33 9.08 6.05 -12.65
C PHE A 33 10.01 4.83 -12.58
N ILE A 34 11.15 4.96 -11.90
CA ILE A 34 12.11 3.87 -11.74
C ILE A 34 11.49 2.72 -10.94
N ASN A 35 10.80 3.01 -9.83
CA ASN A 35 10.15 2.00 -9.02
C ASN A 35 9.04 1.26 -9.80
N THR A 36 8.20 1.98 -10.54
CA THR A 36 7.16 1.37 -11.39
C THR A 36 7.77 0.52 -12.50
N PHE A 37 8.89 0.95 -13.09
CA PHE A 37 9.63 0.15 -14.07
C PHE A 37 10.11 -1.18 -13.47
N PHE A 38 10.74 -1.16 -12.29
CA PHE A 38 11.17 -2.39 -11.61
C PHE A 38 9.99 -3.31 -11.25
N ILE A 39 8.88 -2.75 -10.75
CA ILE A 39 7.67 -3.53 -10.46
C ILE A 39 7.14 -4.18 -11.75
N PHE A 40 7.05 -3.42 -12.83
CA PHE A 40 6.64 -3.95 -14.14
C PHE A 40 7.56 -5.08 -14.61
N SER A 41 8.88 -4.92 -14.52
CA SER A 41 9.84 -5.97 -14.91
C SER A 41 9.65 -7.25 -14.10
N ILE A 42 9.44 -7.15 -12.78
CA ILE A 42 9.21 -8.32 -11.91
C ILE A 42 7.89 -9.02 -12.27
N VAL A 43 6.80 -8.25 -12.42
CA VAL A 43 5.49 -8.79 -12.79
C VAL A 43 5.54 -9.43 -14.18
N PHE A 44 6.26 -8.83 -15.12
CA PHE A 44 6.44 -9.35 -16.46
C PHE A 44 7.23 -10.68 -16.45
N LEU A 45 8.29 -10.80 -15.66
CA LEU A 45 9.01 -12.07 -15.50
C LEU A 45 8.11 -13.15 -14.89
N PHE A 46 7.27 -12.82 -13.92
CA PHE A 46 6.29 -13.75 -13.35
C PHE A 46 5.25 -14.19 -14.40
N PHE A 47 4.80 -13.26 -15.24
CA PHE A 47 3.92 -13.56 -16.36
C PHE A 47 4.58 -14.52 -17.37
N LEU A 48 5.85 -14.28 -17.75
CA LEU A 48 6.61 -15.18 -18.62
C LEU A 48 6.78 -16.57 -17.99
N TYR A 49 7.12 -16.63 -16.70
CA TYR A 49 7.22 -17.90 -15.98
C TYR A 49 5.91 -18.69 -16.08
N LYS A 50 4.78 -18.05 -15.81
CA LYS A 50 3.46 -18.68 -15.93
C LYS A 50 3.16 -19.10 -17.38
N LEU A 51 3.58 -18.32 -18.36
CA LEU A 51 3.37 -18.64 -19.78
C LEU A 51 4.13 -19.90 -20.23
N PHE A 52 5.37 -20.08 -19.76
CA PHE A 52 6.23 -21.19 -20.21
C PHE A 52 6.11 -22.48 -19.39
N PHE A 53 5.83 -22.39 -18.09
CA PHE A 53 5.92 -23.55 -17.18
C PHE A 53 4.56 -24.13 -16.77
N ASP A 54 3.47 -23.42 -17.00
CA ASP A 54 2.14 -23.82 -16.54
C ASP A 54 1.42 -24.60 -17.67
N LYS A 55 1.20 -25.90 -17.47
CA LYS A 55 0.77 -26.87 -18.51
C LYS A 55 -0.69 -26.69 -18.98
N SER A 56 -1.51 -26.01 -18.20
CA SER A 56 -2.92 -25.71 -18.50
C SER A 56 -3.01 -24.35 -19.17
N ASN A 57 -3.39 -24.25 -20.46
CA ASN A 57 -3.52 -23.02 -21.29
C ASN A 57 -3.88 -21.73 -20.50
N PRO A 58 -2.93 -21.08 -19.82
CA PRO A 58 -3.25 -20.18 -18.71
C PRO A 58 -3.65 -18.81 -19.26
N LEU A 59 -3.16 -18.51 -20.46
CA LEU A 59 -3.49 -17.31 -21.22
C LEU A 59 -4.96 -17.29 -21.58
N ILE A 60 -5.51 -18.39 -22.10
CA ILE A 60 -6.91 -18.43 -22.53
C ILE A 60 -7.85 -18.17 -21.34
N GLU A 61 -7.57 -18.78 -20.19
CA GLU A 61 -8.34 -18.56 -18.97
C GLU A 61 -8.18 -17.14 -18.43
N THR A 62 -6.95 -16.62 -18.41
CA THR A 62 -6.67 -15.24 -17.97
C THR A 62 -7.37 -14.22 -18.88
N PHE A 63 -7.31 -14.39 -20.20
CA PHE A 63 -8.01 -13.54 -21.17
C PHE A 63 -9.53 -13.64 -21.03
N LYS A 64 -10.07 -14.85 -20.80
CA LYS A 64 -11.50 -15.04 -20.54
C LYS A 64 -11.94 -14.28 -19.29
N ASN A 65 -11.14 -14.33 -18.22
CA ASN A 65 -11.41 -13.61 -16.99
C ASN A 65 -11.35 -12.09 -17.21
N TYR A 66 -10.35 -11.58 -17.93
CA TYR A 66 -10.28 -10.16 -18.27
C TYR A 66 -11.46 -9.69 -19.12
N LYS A 67 -11.90 -10.50 -20.09
CA LYS A 67 -13.08 -10.20 -20.91
C LYS A 67 -14.38 -10.24 -20.11
N SER A 68 -14.43 -11.01 -19.02
CA SER A 68 -15.60 -11.10 -18.15
C SER A 68 -15.75 -9.93 -17.17
N LEU A 69 -14.78 -9.00 -17.13
CA LEU A 69 -14.86 -7.83 -16.26
C LEU A 69 -15.98 -6.89 -16.69
N SER A 70 -16.79 -6.47 -15.74
CA SER A 70 -17.81 -5.45 -15.97
C SER A 70 -17.17 -4.07 -16.15
N LEU A 71 -17.88 -3.15 -16.82
CA LEU A 71 -17.43 -1.76 -16.96
C LEU A 71 -17.17 -1.11 -15.59
N THR A 72 -17.99 -1.41 -14.59
CA THR A 72 -17.81 -0.92 -13.21
C THR A 72 -16.51 -1.41 -12.57
N GLN A 73 -16.11 -2.67 -12.81
CA GLN A 73 -14.84 -3.22 -12.34
C GLN A 73 -13.65 -2.59 -13.06
N VAL A 74 -13.76 -2.34 -14.37
CA VAL A 74 -12.71 -1.67 -15.15
C VAL A 74 -12.49 -0.24 -14.65
N VAL A 75 -13.57 0.51 -14.39
CA VAL A 75 -13.48 1.85 -13.80
C VAL A 75 -12.85 1.78 -12.40
N ALA A 76 -13.22 0.81 -11.57
CA ALA A 76 -12.60 0.61 -10.25
C ALA A 76 -11.10 0.33 -10.35
N LEU A 77 -10.66 -0.50 -11.30
CA LEU A 77 -9.23 -0.76 -11.56
C LEU A 77 -8.49 0.51 -11.94
N PHE A 78 -9.09 1.35 -12.80
CA PHE A 78 -8.51 2.64 -13.18
C PHE A 78 -8.39 3.58 -11.98
N VAL A 79 -9.44 3.71 -11.16
CA VAL A 79 -9.42 4.53 -9.95
C VAL A 79 -8.37 4.03 -8.96
N MET A 80 -8.26 2.72 -8.76
CA MET A 80 -7.23 2.13 -7.90
C MET A 80 -5.81 2.48 -8.38
N ALA A 81 -5.55 2.37 -9.69
CA ALA A 81 -4.26 2.73 -10.26
C ALA A 81 -3.94 4.23 -10.07
N PHE A 82 -4.93 5.09 -10.30
CA PHE A 82 -4.79 6.54 -10.09
C PHE A 82 -4.49 6.88 -8.63
N LEU A 83 -5.22 6.29 -7.68
CA LEU A 83 -4.99 6.46 -6.25
C LEU A 83 -3.62 5.91 -5.83
N ALA A 84 -3.17 4.78 -6.39
CA ALA A 84 -1.86 4.20 -6.08
C ALA A 84 -0.71 5.10 -6.54
N VAL A 85 -0.80 5.67 -7.74
CA VAL A 85 0.20 6.61 -8.26
C VAL A 85 0.20 7.90 -7.44
N GLY A 86 -0.97 8.51 -7.26
CA GLY A 86 -1.11 9.76 -6.50
C GLY A 86 -0.60 9.62 -5.07
N SER A 87 -1.07 8.59 -4.34
CA SER A 87 -0.62 8.32 -2.97
C SER A 87 0.89 8.08 -2.90
N SER A 88 1.48 7.36 -3.86
CA SER A 88 2.92 7.12 -3.89
C SER A 88 3.71 8.43 -4.01
N ILE A 89 3.30 9.34 -4.89
CA ILE A 89 3.94 10.67 -5.03
C ILE A 89 3.85 11.45 -3.71
N PHE A 90 2.65 11.56 -3.14
CA PHE A 90 2.45 12.29 -1.88
C PHE A 90 3.31 11.72 -0.75
N VAL A 91 3.39 10.40 -0.64
CA VAL A 91 4.20 9.76 0.39
C VAL A 91 5.70 9.99 0.13
N TYR A 92 6.16 9.99 -1.12
CA TYR A 92 7.57 10.25 -1.44
C TYR A 92 7.95 11.70 -1.12
N GLU A 93 7.10 12.66 -1.48
CA GLU A 93 7.27 14.08 -1.10
C GLU A 93 7.27 14.26 0.41
N PHE A 94 6.36 13.57 1.11
CA PHE A 94 6.28 13.60 2.56
C PHE A 94 7.56 13.04 3.22
N ASP A 95 8.05 11.90 2.75
CA ASP A 95 9.29 11.28 3.23
C ASP A 95 10.55 12.10 2.89
N LYS A 96 10.54 12.80 1.75
CA LYS A 96 11.61 13.72 1.34
C LYS A 96 11.64 14.96 2.23
N LYS A 97 10.47 15.56 2.50
CA LYS A 97 10.32 16.77 3.31
C LYS A 97 10.57 16.51 4.79
N TYR A 98 10.02 15.42 5.32
CA TYR A 98 10.16 15.01 6.71
C TYR A 98 11.06 13.78 6.75
N ASN A 99 12.37 13.98 6.93
CA ASN A 99 13.41 12.95 6.85
C ASN A 99 13.41 11.94 8.05
N THR A 100 12.22 11.59 8.52
CA THR A 100 11.91 10.73 9.68
C THR A 100 11.01 9.56 9.26
N PRO A 101 11.53 8.55 8.54
CA PRO A 101 10.71 7.49 7.94
C PRO A 101 9.91 6.68 8.95
N LEU A 102 10.47 6.50 10.16
CA LEU A 102 9.79 5.79 11.24
C LEU A 102 8.53 6.54 11.66
N ILE A 103 8.66 7.82 12.03
CA ILE A 103 7.55 8.65 12.48
C ILE A 103 6.52 8.82 11.35
N ASN A 104 6.97 9.10 10.13
CA ASN A 104 6.11 9.26 8.97
C ASN A 104 5.28 8.00 8.70
N SER A 105 5.94 6.83 8.67
CA SER A 105 5.26 5.56 8.40
C SER A 105 4.29 5.18 9.52
N MET A 106 4.61 5.45 10.78
CA MET A 106 3.70 5.25 11.90
C MET A 106 2.49 6.18 11.80
N PHE A 107 2.71 7.47 11.52
CA PHE A 107 1.64 8.45 11.37
C PHE A 107 0.69 8.06 10.22
N MET A 108 1.23 7.73 9.05
CA MET A 108 0.44 7.32 7.88
C MET A 108 -0.38 6.06 8.16
N ARG A 109 0.19 5.07 8.86
CA ARG A 109 -0.53 3.84 9.24
C ARG A 109 -1.65 4.14 10.22
N THR A 110 -1.39 4.95 11.25
CA THR A 110 -2.41 5.34 12.23
C THR A 110 -3.53 6.15 11.59
N ALA A 111 -3.20 7.13 10.74
CA ALA A 111 -4.19 7.91 9.99
C ALA A 111 -5.06 7.02 9.07
N SER A 112 -4.45 6.03 8.41
CA SER A 112 -5.18 5.07 7.58
C SER A 112 -6.13 4.21 8.41
N THR A 113 -5.69 3.71 9.58
CA THR A 113 -6.54 2.94 10.49
C THR A 113 -7.72 3.76 11.01
N ILE A 114 -7.50 5.02 11.41
CA ILE A 114 -8.59 5.92 11.83
C ILE A 114 -9.58 6.11 10.68
N SER A 115 -9.07 6.39 9.48
CA SER A 115 -9.91 6.62 8.29
C SER A 115 -10.78 5.39 7.97
N LEU A 116 -10.20 4.18 8.06
CA LEU A 116 -10.95 2.93 7.88
C LEU A 116 -12.07 2.75 8.90
N ILE A 117 -11.80 3.08 10.17
CA ILE A 117 -12.81 2.97 11.23
C ILE A 117 -13.93 4.00 11.04
N LEU A 118 -13.59 5.24 10.67
CA LEU A 118 -14.60 6.26 10.35
C LEU A 118 -15.46 5.81 9.16
N VAL A 119 -14.86 5.26 8.12
CA VAL A 119 -15.58 4.68 6.98
C VAL A 119 -16.48 3.52 7.43
N GLY A 120 -15.98 2.61 8.26
CA GLY A 120 -16.76 1.50 8.82
C GLY A 120 -17.99 1.99 9.60
N ILE A 121 -17.82 3.01 10.44
CA ILE A 121 -18.91 3.58 11.24
C ILE A 121 -19.93 4.33 10.35
N PHE A 122 -19.47 5.22 9.47
CA PHE A 122 -20.36 6.14 8.74
C PHE A 122 -20.95 5.57 7.45
N LEU A 123 -20.23 4.71 6.73
CA LEU A 123 -20.69 4.16 5.45
C LEU A 123 -21.22 2.74 5.56
N PHE A 124 -20.68 1.94 6.49
CA PHE A 124 -21.06 0.53 6.66
C PHE A 124 -21.84 0.25 7.94
N GLU A 125 -22.09 1.28 8.76
CA GLU A 125 -22.82 1.17 10.04
C GLU A 125 -22.25 0.10 10.99
N GLU A 126 -20.93 -0.13 10.92
CA GLU A 126 -20.26 -1.13 11.72
C GLU A 126 -20.23 -0.73 13.21
N LYS A 127 -20.63 -1.68 14.08
CA LYS A 127 -20.62 -1.48 15.53
C LYS A 127 -19.28 -1.89 16.12
N TYR A 128 -18.52 -0.91 16.59
CA TYR A 128 -17.27 -1.13 17.31
C TYR A 128 -17.50 -1.19 18.82
N SER A 129 -16.89 -2.17 19.48
CA SER A 129 -16.91 -2.28 20.94
C SER A 129 -16.08 -1.17 21.59
N TRP A 130 -16.42 -0.81 22.83
CA TRP A 130 -15.66 0.18 23.61
C TRP A 130 -14.16 -0.16 23.74
N LYS A 131 -13.83 -1.46 23.81
CA LYS A 131 -12.44 -1.93 23.84
C LYS A 131 -11.68 -1.63 22.54
N GLN A 132 -12.34 -1.77 21.39
CA GLN A 132 -11.75 -1.45 20.08
C GLN A 132 -11.53 0.06 19.94
N ILE A 133 -12.50 0.88 20.35
CA ILE A 133 -12.39 2.35 20.35
C ILE A 133 -11.23 2.79 21.26
N ALA A 134 -11.15 2.24 22.48
CA ALA A 134 -10.04 2.52 23.40
C ALA A 134 -8.68 2.12 22.80
N GLY A 135 -8.59 0.97 22.12
CA GLY A 135 -7.36 0.53 21.45
C GLY A 135 -6.88 1.49 20.36
N VAL A 136 -7.81 2.05 19.58
CA VAL A 136 -7.49 3.09 18.58
C VAL A 136 -6.98 4.34 19.25
N PHE A 137 -7.65 4.79 20.32
CA PHE A 137 -7.22 5.94 21.10
C PHE A 137 -5.79 5.76 21.66
N PHE A 138 -5.48 4.59 22.24
CA PHE A 138 -4.12 4.28 22.70
C PHE A 138 -3.09 4.24 21.57
N THR A 139 -3.49 3.79 20.38
CA THR A 139 -2.60 3.81 19.21
C THR A 139 -2.27 5.25 18.78
N ILE A 140 -3.26 6.13 18.76
CA ILE A 140 -3.07 7.57 18.47
C ILE A 140 -2.16 8.20 19.50
N PHE A 141 -2.46 7.98 20.78
CA PHE A 141 -1.68 8.52 21.90
C PHE A 141 -0.24 8.02 21.87
N GLY A 142 -0.02 6.73 21.60
CA GLY A 142 1.32 6.15 21.49
C GLY A 142 2.13 6.76 20.34
N VAL A 143 1.53 6.91 19.15
CA VAL A 143 2.21 7.57 18.02
C VAL A 143 2.48 9.04 18.31
N TYR A 144 1.56 9.75 18.97
CA TYR A 144 1.76 11.13 19.40
C TYR A 144 2.98 11.25 20.33
N LEU A 145 3.08 10.39 21.35
CA LEU A 145 4.22 10.38 22.27
C LEU A 145 5.55 10.10 21.56
N ILE A 146 5.58 9.14 20.64
CA ILE A 146 6.80 8.82 19.85
C ILE A 146 7.18 9.98 18.92
N SER A 147 6.20 10.76 18.47
CA SER A 147 6.42 11.88 17.54
C SER A 147 6.91 13.14 18.25
N GLN A 148 6.76 13.24 19.58
CA GLN A 148 7.38 14.31 20.35
C GLN A 148 8.89 14.06 20.48
N LYS A 149 9.67 15.00 19.95
CA LYS A 149 11.11 15.09 20.19
C LYS A 149 11.40 16.13 21.26
#